data_AF-A0A8C5QB07-F1
#
_entry.id   AF-A0A8C5QB07-F1
#
_cell.length_a   1.000
_cell.length_b   1.000
_cell.length_c   1.000
_cell.angle_alpha   90.00
_cell.angle_beta   90.00
_cell.angle_gamma   90.00
#
_symmetry.space_group_name_H-M   'P 1'
#
loop_
_entity.id
_entity.type
_entity.pdbx_description
1 polymer ?
#
loop_
_entity_poly.entity_id
_entity_poly.type
_entity_poly.pdbx_seq_one_letter_code
_entity_poly.pdbx_strand_id
1 'polypeptide(L)'
;MSVLQQQLAKIHLPDFSGSTHIKHMGTVKYSFDSMAVRSFQLPSSQISLVPGVGLKLTISGAFIQVDGQWKISYIHISTHGGFDLKVEGLSISVGLRLGSDGSGRPSIAPSDCSNHIGDVKVHISGKFGWLVDLFQHNIEKDLRKAIEDQICPLVSESITTKLEPLLQTLPVTAKIDGVAAIDYSLTGTPLVMSEFVDVPLKGEFFNYGNRSAPPFSPPALSFPAEHSLMVYFGASEYLFNTAGYVYQMAGKLSFTITDDMVRGGGRLSGYPVPTRYSESHRGTQIRRSELTAGSRNVQYP
;
A
#
# COMPACT_ATOMS: atom_id res chain seq x y z
N MET A 1 -0.65 -4.16 -9.42
CA MET A 1 0.15 -4.83 -10.46
C MET A 1 -0.05 -4.24 -11.87
N SER A 2 -1.28 -3.95 -12.32
CA SER A 2 -1.54 -3.36 -13.65
C SER A 2 -0.74 -2.07 -13.94
N VAL A 3 -0.61 -1.17 -12.96
CA VAL A 3 0.17 0.07 -13.10
C VAL A 3 1.64 -0.21 -13.42
N LEU A 4 2.27 -1.13 -12.67
CA LEU A 4 3.66 -1.51 -12.88
C LEU A 4 3.85 -2.18 -14.25
N GLN A 5 2.92 -3.04 -14.65
CA GLN A 5 2.94 -3.68 -15.97
C GLN A 5 2.91 -2.65 -17.10
N GLN A 6 2.09 -1.60 -16.98
CA GLN A 6 2.06 -0.50 -17.95
C GLN A 6 3.36 0.32 -17.98
N GLN A 7 4.01 0.52 -16.82
CA GLN A 7 5.32 1.18 -16.79
C GLN A 7 6.41 0.33 -17.44
N LEU A 8 6.44 -0.97 -17.15
CA LEU A 8 7.42 -1.91 -17.71
C LEU A 8 7.21 -2.16 -19.22
N ALA A 9 5.99 -1.96 -19.73
CA ALA A 9 5.75 -2.00 -21.18
C ALA A 9 6.42 -0.85 -21.95
N LYS A 10 6.98 0.17 -21.27
CA LYS A 10 7.70 1.29 -21.88
C LYS A 10 9.19 1.01 -22.18
N ILE A 11 9.67 -0.21 -21.93
CA ILE A 11 11.05 -0.59 -22.24
C ILE A 11 11.36 -0.28 -23.70
N HIS A 12 12.46 0.43 -23.93
CA HIS A 12 12.94 0.78 -25.25
C HIS A 12 14.13 -0.09 -25.63
N LEU A 13 13.99 -0.91 -26.68
CA LEU A 13 15.06 -1.81 -27.09
C LEU A 13 15.96 -1.13 -28.13
N PRO A 14 17.30 -1.15 -27.97
CA PRO A 14 18.21 -0.56 -28.94
C PRO A 14 18.28 -1.42 -30.20
N ASP A 15 18.64 -0.82 -31.34
CA ASP A 15 18.92 -1.57 -32.55
C ASP A 15 20.28 -2.28 -32.46
N PHE A 16 20.36 -3.51 -32.97
CA PHE A 16 21.58 -4.30 -33.02
C PHE A 16 22.02 -4.47 -34.47
N SER A 17 23.29 -4.18 -34.77
CA SER A 17 23.82 -4.35 -36.12
C SER A 17 25.28 -4.78 -36.09
N GLY A 18 25.71 -5.42 -37.16
CA GLY A 18 27.07 -5.91 -37.28
C GLY A 18 27.35 -6.59 -38.62
N SER A 19 28.47 -7.31 -38.66
CA SER A 19 28.84 -8.12 -39.81
C SER A 19 29.34 -9.49 -39.36
N THR A 20 28.97 -10.53 -40.09
CA THR A 20 29.45 -11.90 -39.87
C THR A 20 29.95 -12.51 -41.18
N HIS A 21 30.83 -13.49 -41.09
CA HIS A 21 31.27 -14.27 -42.24
C HIS A 21 30.50 -15.58 -42.31
N ILE A 22 29.77 -15.80 -43.41
CA ILE A 22 28.98 -17.02 -43.63
C ILE A 22 29.65 -17.86 -44.70
N LYS A 23 29.88 -19.14 -44.38
CA LYS A 23 30.44 -20.11 -45.32
C LYS A 23 29.60 -20.11 -46.61
N HIS A 24 30.26 -19.97 -47.76
CA HIS A 24 29.64 -19.87 -49.09
C HIS A 24 28.90 -18.56 -49.44
N MET A 25 28.63 -17.65 -48.49
CA MET A 25 28.01 -16.33 -48.77
C MET A 25 28.95 -15.13 -48.55
N GLY A 26 30.09 -15.33 -47.90
CA GLY A 26 31.05 -14.25 -47.63
C GLY A 26 30.63 -13.37 -46.45
N THR A 27 31.10 -12.12 -46.44
CA THR A 27 30.77 -11.16 -45.38
C THR A 27 29.37 -10.60 -45.58
N VAL A 28 28.54 -10.80 -44.57
CA VAL A 28 27.14 -10.39 -44.54
C VAL A 28 26.97 -9.33 -43.45
N LYS A 29 26.34 -8.21 -43.78
CA LYS A 29 25.92 -7.19 -42.80
C LYS A 29 24.49 -7.50 -42.34
N TYR A 30 24.23 -7.38 -41.05
CA TYR A 30 22.92 -7.61 -40.45
C TYR A 30 22.48 -6.42 -39.58
N SER A 31 21.17 -6.21 -39.48
CA SER A 31 20.53 -5.41 -38.44
C SER A 31 19.29 -6.12 -37.89
N PHE A 32 19.03 -5.93 -36.61
CA PHE A 32 17.80 -6.24 -35.89
C PHE A 32 17.34 -4.93 -35.26
N ASP A 33 16.24 -4.40 -35.74
CA ASP A 33 15.77 -3.05 -35.44
C ASP A 33 14.26 -3.01 -35.27
N SER A 34 13.74 -1.81 -35.00
CA SER A 34 12.30 -1.54 -34.93
C SER A 34 11.58 -2.44 -33.90
N MET A 35 12.26 -2.76 -32.80
CA MET A 35 11.74 -3.64 -31.76
C MET A 35 10.74 -2.93 -30.87
N ALA A 36 9.53 -3.48 -30.79
CA ALA A 36 8.44 -2.94 -29.98
C ALA A 36 7.88 -4.00 -29.04
N VAL A 37 7.73 -3.65 -27.76
CA VAL A 37 7.10 -4.52 -26.76
C VAL A 37 5.61 -4.64 -27.08
N ARG A 38 5.17 -5.84 -27.48
CA ARG A 38 3.76 -6.17 -27.71
C ARG A 38 3.03 -6.46 -26.41
N SER A 39 3.66 -7.21 -25.51
CA SER A 39 3.08 -7.53 -24.22
C SER A 39 4.15 -7.71 -23.14
N PHE A 40 3.80 -7.29 -21.93
CA PHE A 40 4.55 -7.55 -20.72
C PHE A 40 3.57 -8.18 -19.73
N GLN A 41 3.88 -9.37 -19.20
CA GLN A 41 2.99 -10.07 -18.26
C GLN A 41 3.69 -10.38 -16.94
N LEU A 42 2.95 -10.19 -15.85
CA LEU A 42 3.40 -10.35 -14.47
C LEU A 42 2.53 -11.42 -13.78
N PRO A 43 2.75 -12.72 -14.02
CA PRO A 43 1.84 -13.76 -13.58
C PRO A 43 1.87 -13.97 -12.06
N SER A 44 3.03 -13.83 -11.43
CA SER A 44 3.20 -13.98 -9.98
C SER A 44 3.90 -12.77 -9.39
N SER A 45 3.30 -12.22 -8.34
CA SER A 45 3.85 -11.14 -7.53
C SER A 45 3.53 -11.35 -6.07
N GLN A 46 4.50 -11.15 -5.20
CA GLN A 46 4.35 -11.30 -3.76
C GLN A 46 5.00 -10.11 -3.04
N ILE A 47 4.35 -9.63 -1.98
CA ILE A 47 4.95 -8.72 -1.01
C ILE A 47 5.28 -9.54 0.23
N SER A 48 6.53 -9.47 0.68
CA SER A 48 6.98 -10.07 1.94
C SER A 48 7.48 -9.00 2.90
N LEU A 49 7.37 -9.28 4.19
CA LEU A 49 7.87 -8.40 5.25
C LEU A 49 9.35 -8.70 5.49
N VAL A 50 10.15 -7.64 5.66
CA VAL A 50 11.55 -7.72 6.07
C VAL A 50 11.66 -6.99 7.41
N PRO A 51 11.61 -7.72 8.54
CA PRO A 51 11.55 -7.13 9.87
C PRO A 51 12.66 -6.11 10.11
N GLY A 52 12.27 -4.93 10.61
CA GLY A 52 13.19 -3.82 10.89
C GLY A 52 13.77 -3.11 9.65
N VAL A 53 13.40 -3.50 8.42
CA VAL A 53 13.93 -2.92 7.18
C VAL A 53 12.84 -2.31 6.31
N GLY A 54 11.77 -3.05 6.02
CA GLY A 54 10.76 -2.61 5.05
C GLY A 54 10.00 -3.77 4.43
N LEU A 55 9.44 -3.54 3.24
CA LEU A 55 8.76 -4.57 2.45
C LEU A 55 9.66 -5.00 1.29
N LYS A 56 9.42 -6.20 0.77
CA LYS A 56 10.07 -6.69 -0.44
C LYS A 56 9.01 -7.16 -1.43
N LEU A 57 8.96 -6.53 -2.60
CA LEU A 57 8.16 -6.99 -3.73
C LEU A 57 9.01 -7.93 -4.58
N THR A 58 8.52 -9.15 -4.76
CA THR A 58 9.12 -10.17 -5.63
C THR A 58 8.16 -10.51 -6.75
N ILE A 59 8.65 -10.52 -7.98
CA ILE A 59 7.94 -10.92 -9.19
C ILE A 59 8.70 -12.09 -9.80
N SER A 60 7.99 -13.13 -10.16
CA SER A 60 8.57 -14.36 -10.68
C SER A 60 7.85 -14.82 -11.94
N GLY A 61 8.61 -15.34 -12.91
CA GLY A 61 8.06 -15.90 -14.14
C GLY A 61 7.44 -14.86 -15.08
N ALA A 62 7.84 -13.58 -14.97
CA ALA A 62 7.41 -12.57 -15.91
C ALA A 62 7.91 -12.89 -17.31
N PHE A 63 7.17 -12.45 -18.31
CA PHE A 63 7.56 -12.63 -19.71
C PHE A 63 7.22 -11.41 -20.55
N ILE A 64 8.03 -11.19 -21.59
CA ILE A 64 7.93 -10.08 -22.51
C ILE A 64 7.84 -10.63 -23.92
N GLN A 65 6.90 -10.13 -24.71
CA GLN A 65 6.82 -10.40 -26.13
C GLN A 65 7.16 -9.14 -26.91
N VAL A 66 8.04 -9.27 -27.90
CA VAL A 66 8.53 -8.18 -28.71
C VAL A 66 8.40 -8.57 -30.17
N ASP A 67 7.93 -7.64 -30.99
CA ASP A 67 7.95 -7.78 -32.45
C ASP A 67 9.05 -6.87 -32.99
N GLY A 68 9.80 -7.30 -34.01
CA GLY A 68 10.88 -6.52 -34.61
C GLY A 68 11.11 -6.84 -36.08
N GLN A 69 12.05 -6.10 -36.71
CA GLN A 69 12.44 -6.28 -38.10
C GLN A 69 13.92 -6.59 -38.21
N TRP A 70 14.28 -7.53 -39.09
CA TRP A 70 15.67 -7.81 -39.42
C TRP A 70 15.96 -7.43 -40.87
N LYS A 71 17.19 -7.02 -41.14
CA LYS A 71 17.70 -6.74 -42.48
C LYS A 71 19.08 -7.35 -42.67
N ILE A 72 19.29 -7.89 -43.86
CA ILE A 72 20.55 -8.47 -44.29
C ILE A 72 20.97 -7.81 -45.59
N SER A 73 22.27 -7.54 -45.70
CA SER A 73 22.88 -7.03 -46.92
C SER A 73 24.15 -7.80 -47.23
N TYR A 74 24.26 -8.32 -48.46
CA TYR A 74 25.48 -8.95 -48.97
C TYR A 74 25.69 -8.57 -50.44
N ILE A 75 26.93 -8.25 -50.81
CA ILE A 75 27.30 -7.80 -52.17
C ILE A 75 26.41 -6.62 -52.63
N HIS A 76 25.38 -6.88 -53.45
CA HIS A 76 24.43 -5.91 -54.00
C HIS A 76 22.96 -6.29 -53.73
N ILE A 77 22.72 -7.28 -52.86
CA ILE A 77 21.37 -7.79 -52.55
C ILE A 77 21.07 -7.47 -51.09
N SER A 78 19.85 -6.98 -50.83
CA SER A 78 19.33 -6.80 -49.49
C SER A 78 17.99 -7.52 -49.34
N THR A 79 17.82 -8.19 -48.21
CA THR A 79 16.59 -8.88 -47.82
C THR A 79 16.22 -8.48 -46.39
N HIS A 80 14.93 -8.51 -46.07
CA HIS A 80 14.40 -8.12 -44.78
C HIS A 80 13.23 -9.04 -44.39
N GLY A 81 12.83 -8.98 -43.12
CA GLY A 81 11.66 -9.69 -42.62
C GLY A 81 11.37 -9.38 -41.17
N GLY A 82 10.26 -9.92 -40.66
CA GLY A 82 9.90 -9.81 -39.25
C GLY A 82 10.52 -10.91 -38.39
N PHE A 83 10.64 -10.63 -37.10
CA PHE A 83 10.92 -11.62 -36.05
C PHE A 83 10.12 -11.33 -34.79
N ASP A 84 9.87 -12.38 -34.01
CA ASP A 84 9.27 -12.30 -32.68
C ASP A 84 10.34 -12.68 -31.64
N LEU A 85 10.38 -11.97 -30.52
CA LEU A 85 11.12 -12.35 -29.34
C LEU A 85 10.19 -12.70 -28.19
N LYS A 86 10.60 -13.69 -27.40
CA LYS A 86 10.03 -13.99 -26.09
C LYS A 86 11.13 -13.98 -25.05
N VAL A 87 11.02 -13.05 -24.12
CA VAL A 87 11.83 -13.04 -22.89
C VAL A 87 11.04 -13.81 -21.85
N GLU A 88 11.61 -14.87 -21.30
CA GLU A 88 10.94 -15.79 -20.38
C GLU A 88 11.70 -15.88 -19.05
N GLY A 89 10.97 -16.14 -17.98
CA GLY A 89 11.57 -16.32 -16.65
C GLY A 89 12.17 -15.05 -16.06
N LEU A 90 11.66 -13.87 -16.44
CA LEU A 90 12.07 -12.63 -15.80
C LEU A 90 11.64 -12.63 -14.33
N SER A 91 12.62 -12.40 -13.46
CA SER A 91 12.44 -12.21 -12.02
C SER A 91 12.84 -10.78 -11.65
N ILE A 92 12.07 -10.16 -10.75
CA ILE A 92 12.33 -8.81 -10.25
C ILE A 92 12.17 -8.85 -8.73
N SER A 93 13.12 -8.25 -8.03
CA SER A 93 13.12 -8.12 -6.57
C SER A 93 13.40 -6.67 -6.22
N VAL A 94 12.46 -5.99 -5.56
CA VAL A 94 12.61 -4.61 -5.11
C VAL A 94 12.28 -4.45 -3.63
N GLY A 95 13.18 -3.80 -2.88
CA GLY A 95 12.97 -3.36 -1.52
C GLY A 95 12.17 -2.06 -1.48
N LEU A 96 11.26 -1.96 -0.52
CA LEU A 96 10.41 -0.81 -0.28
C LEU A 96 10.61 -0.35 1.16
N ARG A 97 11.13 0.85 1.36
CA ARG A 97 11.30 1.45 2.69
C ARG A 97 10.09 2.29 3.03
N LEU A 98 9.47 1.99 4.18
CA LEU A 98 8.39 2.78 4.73
C LEU A 98 8.96 3.92 5.58
N GLY A 99 8.32 5.08 5.54
CA GLY A 99 8.75 6.29 6.21
C GLY A 99 7.59 7.13 6.70
N SER A 100 7.93 8.27 7.30
CA SER A 100 7.02 9.38 7.53
C SER A 100 7.63 10.65 6.95
N ASP A 101 6.82 11.47 6.29
CA ASP A 101 7.23 12.81 5.89
C ASP A 101 7.17 13.81 7.07
N GLY A 102 7.62 15.05 6.84
CA GLY A 102 7.62 16.10 7.86
C GLY A 102 6.23 16.58 8.30
N SER A 103 5.16 16.17 7.60
CA SER A 103 3.77 16.45 7.97
C SER A 103 3.11 15.30 8.73
N GLY A 104 3.83 14.19 8.94
CA GLY A 104 3.27 12.98 9.54
C GLY A 104 2.49 12.11 8.56
N ARG A 105 2.70 12.24 7.24
CA ARG A 105 2.13 11.33 6.24
C ARG A 105 3.04 10.11 6.06
N PRO A 106 2.48 8.92 5.81
CA PRO A 106 3.27 7.78 5.39
C PRO A 106 3.96 8.06 4.06
N SER A 107 5.21 7.63 3.95
CA SER A 107 5.98 7.65 2.72
C SER A 107 6.55 6.27 2.40
N ILE A 108 6.90 6.06 1.14
CA ILE A 108 7.53 4.87 0.61
C ILE A 108 8.59 5.24 -0.42
N ALA A 109 9.74 4.56 -0.35
CA ALA A 109 10.82 4.73 -1.31
C ALA A 109 11.35 3.39 -1.80
N PRO A 110 11.77 3.27 -3.08
CA PRO A 110 12.53 2.11 -3.51
C PRO A 110 13.89 2.09 -2.80
N SER A 111 14.37 0.89 -2.48
CA SER A 111 15.76 0.68 -2.04
C SER A 111 16.52 -0.20 -3.04
N ASP A 112 16.76 -1.44 -2.66
CA ASP A 112 17.52 -2.42 -3.42
C ASP A 112 16.65 -2.95 -4.54
N CYS A 113 17.11 -2.89 -5.78
CA CYS A 113 16.43 -3.48 -6.91
C CYS A 113 17.37 -4.41 -7.66
N SER A 114 16.92 -5.61 -7.92
CA SER A 114 17.60 -6.57 -8.80
C SER A 114 16.59 -7.22 -9.72
N ASN A 115 17.07 -7.65 -10.88
CA ASN A 115 16.29 -8.39 -11.83
C ASN A 115 17.18 -9.35 -12.60
N HIS A 116 16.57 -10.39 -13.16
CA HIS A 116 17.27 -11.40 -13.94
C HIS A 116 16.35 -12.04 -14.95
N ILE A 117 16.82 -12.17 -16.18
CA ILE A 117 16.17 -12.89 -17.27
C ILE A 117 16.73 -14.30 -17.38
N GLY A 118 15.83 -15.30 -17.30
CA GLY A 118 16.17 -16.70 -17.52
C GLY A 118 16.56 -16.98 -18.97
N ASP A 119 15.65 -16.69 -19.90
CA ASP A 119 15.82 -17.08 -21.32
C ASP A 119 15.28 -16.02 -22.30
N VAL A 120 15.87 -16.00 -23.50
CA VAL A 120 15.44 -15.15 -24.62
C VAL A 120 15.33 -16.00 -25.88
N LYS A 121 14.10 -16.21 -26.35
CA LYS A 121 13.80 -17.00 -27.54
C LYS A 121 13.47 -16.10 -28.71
N VAL A 122 14.16 -16.28 -29.82
CA VAL A 122 13.87 -15.60 -31.09
C VAL A 122 13.18 -16.55 -32.06
N HIS A 123 12.14 -16.07 -32.72
CA HIS A 123 11.46 -16.75 -33.81
C HIS A 123 11.54 -15.91 -35.08
N ILE A 124 12.12 -16.50 -36.12
CA ILE A 124 12.24 -15.86 -37.44
C ILE A 124 11.50 -16.73 -38.44
N SER A 125 10.44 -16.20 -39.04
CA SER A 125 9.66 -16.91 -40.05
C SER A 125 10.44 -17.00 -41.37
N GLY A 126 10.40 -18.17 -42.03
CA GLY A 126 10.96 -18.39 -43.37
C GLY A 126 12.20 -19.28 -43.42
N LYS A 127 12.98 -19.16 -44.50
CA LYS A 127 14.12 -20.06 -44.82
C LYS A 127 15.45 -19.67 -44.14
N PHE A 128 15.44 -18.66 -43.27
CA PHE A 128 16.65 -18.06 -42.69
C PHE A 128 16.93 -18.56 -41.27
N GLY A 129 16.83 -19.88 -41.04
CA GLY A 129 17.03 -20.47 -39.70
C GLY A 129 18.38 -20.14 -39.06
N TRP A 130 19.44 -19.95 -39.86
CA TRP A 130 20.77 -19.56 -39.39
C TRP A 130 20.81 -18.19 -38.69
N LEU A 131 19.81 -17.31 -38.91
CA LEU A 131 19.72 -16.03 -38.22
C LEU A 131 19.39 -16.18 -36.73
N VAL A 132 18.74 -17.29 -36.36
CA VAL A 132 18.51 -17.63 -34.95
C VAL A 132 19.86 -17.85 -34.27
N ASP A 133 20.75 -18.63 -34.90
CA ASP A 133 22.10 -18.86 -34.36
C ASP A 133 22.89 -17.56 -34.27
N LEU A 134 22.84 -16.71 -35.31
CA LEU A 134 23.50 -15.41 -35.28
C LEU A 134 22.99 -14.55 -34.12
N PHE A 135 21.69 -14.48 -33.93
CA PHE A 135 21.09 -13.70 -32.86
C PHE A 135 21.56 -14.20 -31.48
N GLN A 136 21.52 -15.51 -31.26
CA GLN A 136 21.96 -16.13 -30.01
C GLN A 136 23.43 -15.83 -29.69
N HIS A 137 24.32 -15.91 -30.69
CA HIS A 137 25.75 -15.73 -30.47
C HIS A 137 26.19 -14.27 -30.36
N ASN A 138 25.50 -13.35 -31.07
CA ASN A 138 25.98 -11.99 -31.25
C ASN A 138 25.12 -10.91 -30.57
N ILE A 139 23.85 -11.19 -30.28
CA ILE A 139 22.87 -10.16 -29.86
C ILE A 139 22.24 -10.48 -28.51
N GLU A 140 21.95 -11.76 -28.24
CA GLU A 140 21.14 -12.16 -27.09
C GLU A 140 21.64 -11.60 -25.76
N LYS A 141 22.96 -11.66 -25.52
CA LYS A 141 23.56 -11.17 -24.28
C LYS A 141 23.39 -9.65 -24.11
N ASP A 142 23.60 -8.89 -25.17
CA ASP A 142 23.52 -7.42 -25.12
C ASP A 142 22.05 -6.97 -25.07
N LEU A 143 21.15 -7.67 -25.76
CA LEU A 143 19.71 -7.47 -25.63
C LEU A 143 19.23 -7.75 -24.20
N ARG A 144 19.62 -8.90 -23.64
CA ARG A 144 19.28 -9.27 -22.25
C ARG A 144 19.68 -8.16 -21.30
N LYS A 145 20.94 -7.71 -21.41
CA LYS A 145 21.47 -6.61 -20.60
C LYS A 145 20.69 -5.31 -20.80
N ALA A 146 20.39 -4.94 -22.05
CA ALA A 146 19.63 -3.72 -22.35
C ALA A 146 18.22 -3.71 -21.72
N ILE A 147 17.60 -4.89 -21.60
CA ILE A 147 16.32 -5.04 -20.88
C ILE A 147 16.56 -4.93 -19.38
N GLU A 148 17.47 -5.71 -18.82
CA GLU A 148 17.74 -5.77 -17.38
C GLU A 148 18.13 -4.38 -16.81
N ASP A 149 18.92 -3.61 -17.57
CA ASP A 149 19.37 -2.25 -17.23
C ASP A 149 18.19 -1.25 -17.13
N GLN A 150 17.06 -1.51 -17.81
CA GLN A 150 15.88 -0.63 -17.80
C GLN A 150 14.82 -1.00 -16.76
N ILE A 151 14.76 -2.26 -16.32
CA ILE A 151 13.72 -2.74 -15.40
C ILE A 151 13.72 -1.96 -14.09
N CYS A 152 14.86 -1.90 -13.39
CA CYS A 152 14.94 -1.29 -12.07
C CYS A 152 14.65 0.22 -12.07
N PRO A 153 15.15 1.01 -13.03
CA PRO A 153 14.73 2.40 -13.21
C PRO A 153 13.22 2.57 -13.37
N LEU A 154 12.57 1.78 -14.24
CA LEU A 154 11.12 1.86 -14.46
C LEU A 154 10.30 1.45 -13.23
N VAL A 155 10.75 0.43 -12.49
CA VAL A 155 10.14 0.03 -11.21
C VAL A 155 10.24 1.17 -10.19
N SER A 156 11.42 1.76 -10.07
CA SER A 156 11.69 2.87 -9.13
C SER A 156 10.85 4.10 -9.48
N GLU A 157 10.77 4.45 -10.76
CA GLU A 157 9.91 5.52 -11.26
C GLU A 157 8.43 5.24 -10.92
N SER A 158 7.96 4.01 -11.12
CA SER A 158 6.59 3.64 -10.75
C SER A 158 6.32 3.80 -9.26
N ILE A 159 7.30 3.49 -8.40
CA ILE A 159 7.15 3.65 -6.95
C ILE A 159 7.08 5.15 -6.62
N THR A 160 8.05 5.94 -7.09
CA THR A 160 8.15 7.36 -6.75
C THR A 160 7.05 8.22 -7.37
N THR A 161 6.54 7.89 -8.57
CA THR A 161 5.58 8.74 -9.29
C THR A 161 4.13 8.27 -9.20
N LYS A 162 3.89 7.03 -8.75
CA LYS A 162 2.53 6.46 -8.63
C LYS A 162 2.23 6.02 -7.21
N LEU A 163 3.06 5.15 -6.63
CA LEU A 163 2.76 4.56 -5.32
C LEU A 163 2.94 5.58 -4.18
N GLU A 164 4.04 6.33 -4.19
CA GLU A 164 4.30 7.34 -3.17
C GLU A 164 3.22 8.43 -3.14
N PRO A 165 2.82 9.06 -4.27
CA PRO A 165 1.74 10.02 -4.29
C PRO A 165 0.40 9.48 -3.78
N LEU A 166 0.12 8.18 -3.95
CA LEU A 166 -1.09 7.56 -3.38
C LEU A 166 -1.05 7.56 -1.85
N LEU A 167 0.09 7.22 -1.23
CA LEU A 167 0.24 7.31 0.22
C LEU A 167 0.09 8.74 0.73
N GLN A 168 0.56 9.71 -0.06
CA GLN A 168 0.42 11.13 0.27
C GLN A 168 -1.03 11.63 0.26
N THR A 169 -1.99 10.86 -0.29
CA THR A 169 -3.42 11.20 -0.22
C THR A 169 -4.08 10.88 1.12
N LEU A 170 -3.42 10.10 1.99
CA LEU A 170 -3.99 9.72 3.28
C LEU A 170 -4.15 10.96 4.18
N PRO A 171 -5.33 11.15 4.81
CA PRO A 171 -5.59 12.36 5.58
C PRO A 171 -4.78 12.35 6.88
N VAL A 172 -3.92 13.37 7.06
CA VAL A 172 -3.31 13.68 8.37
C VAL A 172 -4.29 14.42 9.26
N THR A 173 -5.18 15.22 8.67
CA THR A 173 -6.20 15.94 9.42
C THR A 173 -7.55 15.66 8.79
N ALA A 174 -8.47 15.12 9.58
CA ALA A 174 -9.84 14.89 9.19
C ALA A 174 -10.75 15.88 9.91
N LYS A 175 -11.26 16.89 9.19
CA LYS A 175 -12.26 17.80 9.76
C LYS A 175 -13.57 17.05 9.98
N ILE A 176 -14.12 17.15 11.18
CA ILE A 176 -15.40 16.51 11.53
C ILE A 176 -16.53 17.52 11.37
N ASP A 177 -16.39 18.70 11.98
CA ASP A 177 -17.39 19.76 11.92
C ASP A 177 -16.75 21.16 12.10
N GLY A 178 -17.57 22.16 12.44
CA GLY A 178 -17.10 23.53 12.72
C GLY A 178 -16.35 23.71 14.04
N VAL A 179 -16.25 22.66 14.86
CA VAL A 179 -15.62 22.67 16.19
C VAL A 179 -14.38 21.79 16.18
N ALA A 180 -14.48 20.56 15.70
CA ALA A 180 -13.46 19.54 15.89
C ALA A 180 -12.89 18.99 14.58
N ALA A 181 -11.62 18.60 14.65
CA ALA A 181 -10.93 17.79 13.66
C ALA A 181 -10.11 16.70 14.37
N ILE A 182 -9.77 15.63 13.65
CA ILE A 182 -8.93 14.54 14.14
C ILE A 182 -7.56 14.66 13.50
N ASP A 183 -6.51 14.55 14.30
CA ASP A 183 -5.14 14.39 13.87
C ASP A 183 -4.77 12.90 13.75
N TYR A 184 -4.52 12.46 12.52
CA TYR A 184 -4.05 11.14 12.14
C TYR A 184 -2.59 11.16 11.68
N SER A 185 -1.81 12.22 11.97
CA SER A 185 -0.37 12.24 11.72
C SER A 185 0.29 11.00 12.30
N LEU A 186 1.24 10.41 11.57
CA LEU A 186 2.13 9.40 12.10
C LEU A 186 2.92 9.95 13.28
N THR A 187 2.97 9.18 14.36
CA THR A 187 3.80 9.50 15.54
C THR A 187 5.21 8.91 15.44
N GLY A 188 5.47 8.12 14.40
CA GLY A 188 6.77 7.55 14.05
C GLY A 188 6.71 6.83 12.71
N THR A 189 7.87 6.37 12.24
CA THR A 189 7.97 5.55 11.03
C THR A 189 7.17 4.24 11.19
N PRO A 190 6.42 3.80 10.17
CA PRO A 190 5.76 2.50 10.21
C PRO A 190 6.75 1.36 10.49
N LEU A 191 6.43 0.50 11.45
CA LEU A 191 7.30 -0.58 11.90
C LEU A 191 6.93 -1.88 11.20
N VAL A 192 7.88 -2.46 10.46
CA VAL A 192 7.68 -3.77 9.83
C VAL A 192 8.12 -4.88 10.77
N MET A 193 7.16 -5.73 11.14
CA MET A 193 7.33 -6.92 11.97
C MET A 193 7.35 -8.19 11.11
N SER A 194 7.47 -9.37 11.73
CA SER A 194 7.49 -10.65 11.00
C SER A 194 6.18 -10.97 10.29
N GLU A 195 5.05 -10.51 10.83
CA GLU A 195 3.71 -10.92 10.38
C GLU A 195 2.80 -9.73 10.01
N PHE A 196 3.16 -8.51 10.41
CA PHE A 196 2.36 -7.31 10.15
C PHE A 196 3.22 -6.05 10.01
N VAL A 197 2.58 -4.96 9.60
CA VAL A 197 3.14 -3.61 9.56
C VAL A 197 2.34 -2.75 10.53
N ASP A 198 3.01 -2.22 11.54
CA ASP A 198 2.41 -1.28 12.49
C ASP A 198 2.51 0.14 11.96
N VAL A 199 1.37 0.83 11.92
CA VAL A 199 1.26 2.22 11.45
C VAL A 199 0.78 3.07 12.63
N PRO A 200 1.69 3.73 13.37
CA PRO A 200 1.34 4.43 14.59
C PRO A 200 0.74 5.81 14.27
N LEU A 201 -0.58 5.94 14.45
CA LEU A 201 -1.32 7.19 14.23
C LEU A 201 -1.52 7.95 15.54
N LYS A 202 -1.57 9.27 15.48
CA LYS A 202 -1.78 10.12 16.66
C LYS A 202 -3.17 9.96 17.29
N GLY A 203 -4.23 9.94 16.46
CA GLY A 203 -5.60 9.69 16.91
C GLY A 203 -6.09 10.69 17.97
N GLU A 204 -5.98 11.99 17.68
CA GLU A 204 -6.31 13.06 18.63
C GLU A 204 -7.37 14.00 18.07
N PHE A 205 -8.50 14.16 18.77
CA PHE A 205 -9.40 15.27 18.48
C PHE A 205 -8.80 16.58 18.97
N PHE A 206 -8.87 17.61 18.14
CA PHE A 206 -8.49 18.97 18.51
C PHE A 206 -9.53 19.98 18.02
N ASN A 207 -9.59 21.14 18.68
CA ASN A 207 -10.44 22.23 18.23
C ASN A 207 -9.88 22.84 16.95
N TYR A 208 -10.67 22.85 15.89
CA TYR A 208 -10.26 23.25 14.54
C TYR A 208 -9.87 24.74 14.45
N GLY A 209 -10.51 25.60 15.25
CA GLY A 209 -10.23 27.04 15.28
C GLY A 209 -9.09 27.44 16.21
N ASN A 210 -8.83 26.66 17.26
CA ASN A 210 -7.76 26.93 18.22
C ASN A 210 -7.20 25.64 18.83
N ARG A 211 -6.06 25.19 18.33
CA ARG A 211 -5.45 23.93 18.75
C ARG A 211 -4.82 24.05 20.14
N SER A 212 -5.23 23.20 21.07
CA SER A 212 -4.65 23.07 22.41
C SER A 212 -4.37 21.60 22.74
N ALA A 213 -3.28 21.33 23.46
CA ALA A 213 -2.97 19.99 23.92
C ALA A 213 -3.96 19.55 25.02
N PRO A 214 -4.44 18.30 25.01
CA PRO A 214 -5.27 17.77 26.09
C PRO A 214 -4.44 17.58 27.38
N PRO A 215 -5.05 17.67 28.57
CA PRO A 215 -4.36 17.55 29.86
C PRO A 215 -4.09 16.09 30.29
N PHE A 216 -3.99 15.16 29.33
CA PHE A 216 -3.78 13.73 29.55
C PHE A 216 -3.03 13.11 28.37
N SER A 217 -2.48 11.90 28.56
CA SER A 217 -1.62 11.21 27.58
C SER A 217 -2.26 9.91 27.09
N PRO A 218 -1.90 9.43 25.89
CA PRO A 218 -2.42 8.17 25.38
C PRO A 218 -1.85 6.96 26.16
N PRO A 219 -2.67 5.93 26.45
CA PRO A 219 -2.16 4.68 26.99
C PRO A 219 -1.46 3.86 25.90
N ALA A 220 -0.62 2.91 26.31
CA ALA A 220 -0.10 1.90 25.40
C ALA A 220 -1.26 1.05 24.86
N LEU A 221 -1.28 0.85 23.55
CA LEU A 221 -2.29 0.05 22.87
C LEU A 221 -1.68 -1.31 22.49
N SER A 222 -2.30 -2.39 22.93
CA SER A 222 -1.93 -3.75 22.53
C SER A 222 -2.99 -4.33 21.60
N PHE A 223 -2.54 -5.08 20.60
CA PHE A 223 -3.40 -5.80 19.68
C PHE A 223 -3.36 -7.29 20.00
N PRO A 224 -4.48 -8.01 19.79
CA PRO A 224 -4.46 -9.46 19.84
C PRO A 224 -3.55 -10.01 18.73
N ALA A 225 -2.90 -11.16 18.97
CA ALA A 225 -2.04 -11.83 18.00
C ALA A 225 -2.82 -12.50 16.84
N GLU A 226 -4.01 -12.00 16.52
CA GLU A 226 -4.83 -12.55 15.45
C GLU A 226 -4.47 -11.85 14.13
N HIS A 227 -4.25 -12.65 13.09
CA HIS A 227 -3.83 -12.19 11.76
C HIS A 227 -4.80 -12.65 10.66
N SER A 228 -6.08 -12.81 11.00
CA SER A 228 -7.13 -13.30 10.11
C SER A 228 -7.67 -12.23 9.14
N LEU A 229 -7.45 -10.95 9.43
CA LEU A 229 -7.90 -9.81 8.62
C LEU A 229 -6.72 -9.07 7.96
N MET A 230 -7.01 -8.36 6.87
CA MET A 230 -6.00 -7.55 6.17
C MET A 230 -5.57 -6.30 6.96
N VAL A 231 -6.46 -5.74 7.77
CA VAL A 231 -6.23 -4.51 8.53
C VAL A 231 -6.94 -4.60 9.88
N TYR A 232 -6.24 -4.18 10.94
CA TYR A 232 -6.79 -4.01 12.28
C TYR A 232 -6.69 -2.53 12.67
N PHE A 233 -7.79 -1.99 13.20
CA PHE A 233 -7.81 -0.64 13.76
C PHE A 233 -7.93 -0.73 15.27
N GLY A 234 -7.00 -0.09 15.96
CA GLY A 234 -7.04 0.05 17.40
C GLY A 234 -7.27 1.51 17.75
N ALA A 235 -8.29 1.77 18.57
CA ALA A 235 -8.58 3.09 19.09
C ALA A 235 -8.45 3.03 20.61
N SER A 236 -7.54 3.83 21.17
CA SER A 236 -7.40 3.96 22.62
C SER A 236 -8.48 4.88 23.19
N GLU A 237 -8.72 4.78 24.50
CA GLU A 237 -9.61 5.70 25.22
C GLU A 237 -9.22 7.18 25.02
N TYR A 238 -7.95 7.45 24.73
CA TYR A 238 -7.43 8.79 24.44
C TYR A 238 -8.17 9.47 23.27
N LEU A 239 -8.43 8.74 22.18
CA LEU A 239 -9.17 9.27 21.04
C LEU A 239 -10.56 9.77 21.47
N PHE A 240 -11.26 8.98 22.29
CA PHE A 240 -12.60 9.31 22.76
C PHE A 240 -12.59 10.41 23.83
N ASN A 241 -11.61 10.40 24.74
CA ASN A 241 -11.45 11.41 25.78
C ASN A 241 -11.11 12.78 25.19
N THR A 242 -10.25 12.84 24.15
CA THR A 242 -9.96 14.09 23.44
C THR A 242 -11.18 14.63 22.71
N ALA A 243 -12.02 13.75 22.13
CA ALA A 243 -13.29 14.18 21.52
C ALA A 243 -14.22 14.83 22.56
N GLY A 244 -14.44 14.16 23.69
CA GLY A 244 -15.25 14.68 24.80
C GLY A 244 -14.73 16.02 25.30
N TYR A 245 -13.41 16.12 25.52
CA TYR A 245 -12.75 17.36 25.95
C TYR A 245 -12.99 18.52 24.97
N VAL A 246 -12.77 18.31 23.67
CA VAL A 246 -12.95 19.36 22.65
C VAL A 246 -14.40 19.87 22.60
N TYR A 247 -15.38 18.96 22.60
CA TYR A 247 -16.79 19.36 22.55
C TYR A 247 -17.30 19.98 23.85
N GLN A 248 -16.80 19.51 25.01
CA GLN A 248 -17.09 20.11 26.31
C GLN A 248 -16.57 21.54 26.38
N MET A 249 -15.30 21.75 26.02
CA MET A 249 -14.65 23.07 26.03
C MET A 249 -15.29 24.04 25.03
N ALA A 250 -15.86 23.53 23.93
CA ALA A 250 -16.62 24.32 22.97
C ALA A 250 -18.08 24.60 23.41
N GLY A 251 -18.51 24.13 24.59
CA GLY A 251 -19.87 24.31 25.10
C GLY A 251 -20.94 23.59 24.27
N LYS A 252 -20.56 22.58 23.49
CA LYS A 252 -21.50 21.84 22.61
C LYS A 252 -22.20 20.68 23.29
N LEU A 253 -21.71 20.25 24.46
CA LEU A 253 -22.33 19.21 25.28
C LEU A 253 -23.34 19.79 26.27
N SER A 254 -24.28 20.59 25.76
CA SER A 254 -25.37 21.19 26.54
C SER A 254 -26.68 21.06 25.76
N PHE A 255 -27.77 20.78 26.47
CA PHE A 255 -29.10 20.63 25.89
C PHE A 255 -30.13 21.33 26.76
N THR A 256 -30.95 22.19 26.16
CA THR A 256 -32.05 22.88 26.83
C THR A 256 -33.35 22.15 26.55
N ILE A 257 -34.03 21.70 27.60
CA ILE A 257 -35.35 21.06 27.50
C ILE A 257 -36.40 22.14 27.73
N THR A 258 -37.31 22.30 26.78
CA THR A 258 -38.47 23.18 26.88
C THR A 258 -39.75 22.37 27.11
N ASP A 259 -40.78 23.02 27.68
CA ASP A 259 -42.03 22.36 28.09
C ASP A 259 -42.80 21.75 26.90
N ASP A 260 -42.69 22.32 25.70
CA ASP A 260 -43.24 21.77 24.45
C ASP A 260 -42.60 20.43 24.04
N MET A 261 -41.32 20.21 24.36
CA MET A 261 -40.63 18.94 24.11
C MET A 261 -41.14 17.82 25.02
N VAL A 262 -41.73 18.17 26.17
CA VAL A 262 -42.33 17.23 27.13
C VAL A 262 -43.80 16.98 26.81
N ARG A 263 -44.54 18.02 26.41
CA ARG A 263 -45.98 17.95 26.14
C ARG A 263 -46.33 17.29 24.81
N GLY A 264 -45.40 17.23 23.84
CA GLY A 264 -45.62 16.66 22.51
C GLY A 264 -45.87 15.14 22.45
N GLY A 265 -45.86 14.41 23.56
CA GLY A 265 -46.25 12.98 23.60
C GLY A 265 -45.42 12.05 22.71
N GLY A 266 -44.29 12.52 22.17
CA GLY A 266 -43.34 11.68 21.46
C GLY A 266 -42.75 10.70 22.46
N ARG A 267 -43.14 9.42 22.36
CA ARG A 267 -42.58 8.32 23.16
C ARG A 267 -41.04 8.38 23.09
N LEU A 268 -40.41 8.97 24.09
CA LEU A 268 -39.00 8.74 24.38
C LEU A 268 -38.91 7.30 24.89
N SER A 269 -38.76 6.36 23.95
CA SER A 269 -38.47 4.94 24.15
C SER A 269 -39.13 4.27 25.37
N GLY A 270 -40.37 3.80 25.18
CA GLY A 270 -40.77 2.42 25.49
C GLY A 270 -40.73 1.83 26.91
N TYR A 271 -40.20 2.50 27.94
CA TYR A 271 -40.21 1.96 29.31
C TYR A 271 -41.17 2.74 30.20
N PRO A 272 -42.22 2.10 30.76
CA PRO A 272 -43.11 2.77 31.70
C PRO A 272 -42.32 3.11 32.96
N VAL A 273 -42.17 4.41 33.23
CA VAL A 273 -41.79 4.93 34.55
C VAL A 273 -42.95 4.60 35.49
N PRO A 274 -42.74 3.85 36.58
CA PRO A 274 -43.81 3.58 37.54
C PRO A 274 -44.15 4.88 38.29
N THR A 275 -45.20 5.56 37.85
CA THR A 275 -45.85 6.60 38.67
C THR A 275 -46.66 5.92 39.77
N ARG A 276 -46.07 5.79 40.96
CA ARG A 276 -46.81 5.81 42.22
C ARG A 276 -46.13 6.79 43.17
N TYR A 277 -46.54 8.04 43.09
CA TYR A 277 -46.63 8.89 44.27
C TYR A 277 -48.06 8.73 44.80
N SER A 278 -48.23 8.04 45.93
CA SER A 278 -49.40 8.24 46.78
C SER A 278 -48.92 8.88 48.07
N GLU A 279 -49.19 10.17 48.23
CA GLU A 279 -49.16 10.79 49.55
C GLU A 279 -50.29 10.18 50.39
N SER A 280 -49.91 9.57 51.51
CA SER A 280 -50.81 9.36 52.65
C SER A 280 -50.03 9.66 53.90
N HIS A 281 -50.19 10.88 54.41
CA HIS A 281 -49.83 11.25 55.77
C HIS A 281 -50.55 10.35 56.78
N ARG A 282 -49.79 9.65 57.62
CA ARG A 282 -50.09 9.42 59.05
C ARG A 282 -48.79 9.02 59.74
N GLY A 283 -48.41 9.80 60.74
CA GLY A 283 -47.12 9.66 61.41
C GLY A 283 -47.02 8.42 62.30
N THR A 284 -45.80 7.91 62.47
CA THR A 284 -45.33 7.29 63.71
C THR A 284 -43.79 7.28 63.74
N GLN A 285 -43.27 7.33 64.96
CA GLN A 285 -41.90 7.52 65.42
C GLN A 285 -40.82 6.50 64.98
N ILE A 286 -39.58 7.02 64.89
CA ILE A 286 -38.28 6.52 65.41
C ILE A 286 -37.80 5.10 64.99
N ARG A 287 -36.66 5.03 64.27
CA ARG A 287 -35.34 4.56 64.80
C ARG A 287 -34.25 4.64 63.72
N ARG A 288 -33.09 5.14 64.16
CA ARG A 288 -31.78 5.04 63.52
C ARG A 288 -31.22 3.66 63.88
N SER A 289 -30.79 2.88 62.92
CA SER A 289 -29.94 1.71 63.16
C SER A 289 -28.88 1.59 62.08
N GLU A 290 -27.64 1.68 62.54
CA GLU A 290 -26.40 1.40 61.83
C GLU A 290 -26.42 -0.02 61.25
N LEU A 291 -25.81 -0.19 60.07
CA LEU A 291 -25.43 -1.51 59.56
C LEU A 291 -23.93 -1.49 59.29
N THR A 292 -23.27 -2.22 60.17
CA THR A 292 -21.85 -2.56 60.26
C THR A 292 -21.37 -3.37 59.06
N ALA A 293 -20.11 -3.12 58.70
CA ALA A 293 -19.33 -3.90 57.76
C ALA A 293 -19.19 -5.37 58.23
N GLY A 294 -19.39 -6.31 57.30
CA GLY A 294 -19.15 -7.72 57.51
C GLY A 294 -18.34 -8.30 56.35
N SER A 295 -17.02 -8.32 56.51
CA SER A 295 -16.08 -9.05 55.66
C SER A 295 -16.35 -10.55 55.76
N ARG A 296 -16.44 -11.25 54.62
CA ARG A 296 -16.25 -12.70 54.55
C ARG A 296 -15.29 -13.03 53.42
N ASN A 297 -14.12 -13.50 53.83
CA ASN A 297 -13.23 -14.34 53.04
C ASN A 297 -13.97 -15.62 52.62
N VAL A 298 -13.86 -15.99 51.35
CA VAL A 298 -14.10 -17.36 50.89
C VAL A 298 -12.93 -17.74 49.99
N GLN A 299 -12.41 -18.93 50.27
CA GLN A 299 -11.17 -19.48 49.77
C GLN A 299 -11.47 -20.87 49.19
N TYR A 300 -10.94 -21.11 47.99
CA TYR A 300 -10.67 -22.40 47.29
C TYR A 300 -11.84 -23.20 46.70
N PRO A 301 -11.59 -24.08 45.68
CA PRO A 301 -10.33 -24.70 45.23
C PRO A 301 -9.55 -23.98 44.13
#